data_AF-A0A9D4C0V5-F1
#
_entry.id   AF-A0A9D4C0V5-F1
#
_cell.length_a   1.000
_cell.length_b   1.000
_cell.length_c   1.000
_cell.angle_alpha   90.00
_cell.angle_beta   90.00
_cell.angle_gamma   90.00
#
_symmetry.space_group_name_H-M   'P 1'
#
loop_
_entity.id
_entity.type
_entity.pdbx_description
1 polymer ?
#
loop_
_entity_poly.entity_id
_entity_poly.type
_entity_poly.pdbx_seq_one_letter_code
_entity_poly.pdbx_strand_id
1 'polypeptide(L)'
;MKFNWTSDEATTLGITFTNNEKDTVLKNILPKLQNFKNCLKSWHHRKLTLIGKNTVLKTFALPKLIYVLTVLPNPPNDVINDIKSAIFNFIWDGKPDKIKRTQLIQSVENGGIQLTNIDSFLNAIKCSWVKRYLDNTNTSKWKLFYQKILKKYGDSLIFECNISNTIVHEIANENIFLSDVLSAWSDVTHNLKTQTSSKTILWNNKDITSNNKTFFYKDWFERSIKYVDQLYDYRIKDFYSFDNICYIYGTSSNHFLKYYTLIKSISIILNLKSIQIIHLMYSNNICRKHT
;
A
#
# COMPACT_ATOMS: atom_id res chain seq x y z
N MET A 1 -4.61 -7.12 -22.09
CA MET A 1 -4.36 -8.05 -23.22
C MET A 1 -4.07 -9.41 -22.62
N LYS A 2 -4.97 -10.39 -22.79
CA LYS A 2 -4.77 -11.76 -22.28
C LYS A 2 -3.78 -12.47 -23.20
N PHE A 3 -2.63 -12.84 -22.65
CA PHE A 3 -1.61 -13.60 -23.37
C PHE A 3 -1.89 -15.09 -23.17
N ASN A 4 -2.23 -15.80 -24.24
CA ASN A 4 -2.40 -17.25 -24.21
C ASN A 4 -1.17 -17.90 -24.83
N TRP A 5 -0.46 -18.68 -24.04
CA TRP A 5 0.59 -19.59 -24.49
C TRP A 5 -0.01 -20.69 -25.35
N THR A 6 0.72 -21.07 -26.39
CA THR A 6 0.40 -22.25 -27.21
C THR A 6 0.67 -23.55 -26.46
N SER A 7 1.61 -23.54 -25.51
CA SER A 7 1.83 -24.62 -24.56
C SER A 7 0.93 -24.46 -23.33
N ASP A 8 0.63 -25.58 -22.66
CA ASP A 8 -0.13 -25.55 -21.39
C ASP A 8 0.60 -24.77 -20.30
N GLU A 9 1.94 -24.83 -20.32
CA GLU A 9 2.81 -24.09 -19.41
C GLU A 9 4.19 -23.74 -20.00
N ALA A 10 4.87 -22.80 -19.35
CA ALA A 10 6.25 -22.41 -19.63
C ALA A 10 6.97 -22.06 -18.32
N THR A 11 8.20 -22.55 -18.12
CA THR A 11 8.97 -22.25 -16.91
C THR A 11 10.17 -21.35 -17.22
N THR A 12 10.32 -20.26 -16.48
CA THR A 12 11.51 -19.39 -16.55
C THR A 12 11.83 -18.82 -15.17
N LEU A 13 13.12 -18.67 -14.86
CA LEU A 13 13.63 -18.16 -13.58
C LEU A 13 13.01 -18.87 -12.35
N GLY A 14 12.70 -20.16 -12.49
CA GLY A 14 12.08 -20.95 -11.43
C GLY A 14 10.60 -20.62 -11.14
N ILE A 15 9.92 -19.92 -12.06
CA ILE A 15 8.47 -19.68 -12.04
C ILE A 15 7.84 -20.36 -13.26
N THR A 16 6.79 -21.16 -13.01
CA THR A 16 6.00 -21.84 -14.03
C THR A 16 4.74 -21.03 -14.35
N PHE A 17 4.64 -20.53 -15.57
CA PHE A 17 3.51 -19.76 -16.08
C PHE A 17 2.52 -20.69 -16.78
N THR A 18 1.24 -20.44 -16.58
CA THR A 18 0.11 -21.15 -17.18
C THR A 18 -0.82 -20.15 -17.86
N ASN A 19 -1.74 -20.63 -18.70
CA ASN A 19 -2.76 -19.76 -19.34
C ASN A 19 -3.79 -19.17 -18.35
N ASN A 20 -3.86 -19.71 -17.14
CA ASN A 20 -4.67 -19.19 -16.05
C ASN A 20 -3.76 -18.60 -14.95
N GLU A 21 -3.91 -17.31 -14.66
CA GLU A 21 -3.12 -16.60 -13.66
C GLU A 21 -3.25 -17.19 -12.25
N LYS A 22 -4.44 -17.66 -11.87
CA LYS A 22 -4.65 -18.29 -10.55
C LYS A 22 -3.85 -19.58 -10.41
N ASP A 23 -3.81 -20.37 -11.49
CA ASP A 23 -3.06 -21.62 -11.52
C ASP A 23 -1.56 -21.35 -11.48
N THR A 24 -1.08 -20.28 -12.14
CA THR A 24 0.30 -19.82 -12.04
C THR A 24 0.67 -19.50 -10.59
N VAL A 25 -0.18 -18.77 -9.87
CA VAL A 25 0.07 -18.43 -8.46
C VAL A 25 0.15 -19.69 -7.59
N LEU A 26 -0.84 -20.57 -7.67
CA LEU A 26 -0.90 -21.76 -6.83
C LEU A 26 0.21 -22.76 -7.14
N LYS A 27 0.47 -23.04 -8.42
CA LYS A 27 1.49 -24.01 -8.86
C LYS A 27 2.89 -23.65 -8.36
N ASN A 28 3.18 -22.35 -8.24
CA ASN A 28 4.48 -21.89 -7.73
C ASN A 28 4.53 -21.74 -6.21
N ILE A 29 3.42 -21.34 -5.55
CA ILE A 29 3.43 -21.09 -4.10
C ILE A 29 3.31 -22.38 -3.30
N LEU A 30 2.46 -23.34 -3.70
CA LEU A 30 2.21 -24.54 -2.91
C LEU A 30 3.47 -25.38 -2.64
N PRO A 31 4.38 -25.62 -3.61
CA PRO A 31 5.63 -26.33 -3.33
C PRO A 31 6.55 -25.58 -2.35
N LYS A 32 6.57 -24.23 -2.43
CA LYS A 32 7.36 -23.40 -1.51
C LYS A 32 6.74 -23.36 -0.12
N LEU A 33 5.42 -23.39 -0.02
CA LEU A 33 4.70 -23.53 1.24
C LEU A 33 5.01 -24.88 1.91
N GLN A 34 5.08 -25.96 1.13
CA GLN A 34 5.48 -27.25 1.67
C GLN A 34 6.93 -27.21 2.20
N ASN A 35 7.85 -26.58 1.46
CA ASN A 35 9.23 -26.39 1.92
C ASN A 35 9.32 -25.53 3.19
N PHE A 36 8.49 -24.49 3.29
CA PHE A 36 8.34 -23.67 4.49
C PHE A 36 7.87 -24.50 5.69
N LYS A 37 6.80 -25.30 5.53
CA LYS A 37 6.26 -26.18 6.58
C LYS A 37 7.28 -27.25 7.00
N ASN A 38 7.96 -27.87 6.04
CA ASN A 38 9.00 -28.86 6.31
C ASN A 38 10.17 -28.26 7.10
N CYS A 39 10.51 -26.99 6.82
CA CYS A 39 11.50 -26.26 7.61
C CYS A 39 11.05 -26.09 9.05
N LEU A 40 9.83 -25.60 9.30
CA LEU A 40 9.33 -25.44 10.66
C LEU A 40 9.30 -26.79 11.41
N LYS A 41 8.86 -27.87 10.75
CA LYS A 41 8.87 -29.22 11.30
C LYS A 41 10.27 -29.70 11.70
N SER A 42 11.30 -29.46 10.89
CA SER A 42 12.66 -29.91 11.21
C SER A 42 13.25 -29.20 12.43
N TRP A 43 12.83 -27.96 12.70
CA TRP A 43 13.25 -27.19 13.87
C TRP A 43 12.39 -27.44 15.10
N HIS A 44 11.19 -28.01 14.95
CA HIS A 44 10.25 -28.25 16.05
C HIS A 44 10.83 -29.19 17.13
N HIS A 45 11.62 -30.19 16.76
CA HIS A 45 12.19 -31.17 17.70
C HIS A 45 13.29 -30.60 18.63
N ARG A 46 13.80 -29.39 18.36
CA ARG A 46 14.98 -28.83 19.04
C ARG A 46 14.69 -28.07 20.34
N LYS A 47 13.47 -28.18 20.89
CA LYS A 47 13.04 -27.54 22.16
C LYS A 47 13.47 -26.07 22.30
N LEU A 48 13.20 -25.27 21.28
CA LEU A 48 13.61 -23.87 21.22
C LEU A 48 12.76 -22.97 22.14
N THR A 49 13.38 -21.92 22.67
CA THR A 49 12.66 -20.81 23.31
C THR A 49 11.81 -20.05 22.29
N LEU A 50 10.80 -19.28 22.73
CA LEU A 50 9.97 -18.47 21.84
C LEU A 50 10.80 -17.50 20.97
N ILE A 51 11.84 -16.90 21.55
CA ILE A 51 12.77 -16.02 20.85
C ILE A 51 13.55 -16.83 19.80
N GLY A 52 14.08 -18.00 20.17
CA GLY A 52 14.77 -18.89 19.24
C GLY A 52 13.90 -19.34 18.07
N LYS A 53 12.61 -19.63 18.33
CA LYS A 53 11.64 -19.93 17.27
C LYS A 53 11.39 -18.74 16.35
N ASN A 54 11.24 -17.53 16.90
CA ASN A 54 11.09 -16.33 16.07
C ASN A 54 12.33 -16.12 15.18
N THR A 55 13.53 -16.34 15.72
CA THR A 55 14.78 -16.28 14.95
C THR A 55 14.79 -17.30 13.81
N VAL A 56 14.41 -18.56 14.07
CA VAL A 56 14.30 -19.60 13.03
C VAL A 56 13.30 -19.23 11.96
N LEU A 57 12.12 -18.73 12.36
CA LEU A 57 11.08 -18.30 11.45
C LEU A 57 11.59 -17.24 10.46
N LYS A 58 12.22 -16.18 10.99
CA LYS A 58 12.75 -15.06 10.19
C LYS A 58 13.92 -15.45 9.31
N THR A 59 14.82 -16.28 9.84
CA THR A 59 16.12 -16.56 9.20
C THR A 59 16.07 -17.72 8.22
N PHE A 60 15.26 -18.75 8.48
CA PHE A 60 15.27 -19.99 7.69
C PHE A 60 13.95 -20.30 7.00
N ALA A 61 12.82 -20.06 7.67
CA ALA A 61 11.52 -20.44 7.13
C ALA A 61 11.01 -19.41 6.11
N LEU A 62 10.77 -18.16 6.53
CA LEU A 62 10.22 -17.12 5.66
C LEU A 62 10.99 -16.90 4.35
N PRO A 63 12.34 -16.96 4.31
CA PRO A 63 13.09 -16.83 3.06
C PRO A 63 12.70 -17.83 1.96
N LYS A 64 12.14 -19.00 2.33
CA LYS A 64 11.65 -19.98 1.35
C LYS A 64 10.46 -19.48 0.53
N LEU A 65 9.73 -18.48 1.03
CA LEU A 65 8.55 -17.88 0.40
C LEU A 65 8.84 -16.54 -0.28
N ILE A 66 9.88 -15.81 0.17
CA ILE A 66 10.16 -14.43 -0.26
C ILE A 66 10.16 -14.27 -1.78
N TYR A 67 10.90 -15.12 -2.49
CA TYR A 67 11.05 -14.99 -3.94
C TYR A 67 9.70 -15.01 -4.66
N VAL A 68 8.89 -16.04 -4.40
CA VAL A 68 7.60 -16.23 -5.10
C VAL A 68 6.61 -15.14 -4.72
N LEU A 69 6.53 -14.77 -3.43
CA LEU A 69 5.65 -13.68 -2.97
C LEU A 69 6.06 -12.30 -3.52
N THR A 70 7.34 -12.13 -3.85
CA THR A 70 7.85 -10.91 -4.45
C THR A 70 7.42 -10.77 -5.90
N VAL A 71 7.45 -11.85 -6.68
CA VAL A 71 7.25 -11.77 -8.14
C VAL A 71 5.84 -12.10 -8.61
N LEU A 72 5.06 -12.86 -7.84
CA LEU A 72 3.68 -13.24 -8.19
C LEU A 72 2.65 -12.37 -7.45
N PRO A 73 1.40 -12.28 -7.94
CA PRO A 73 0.28 -11.74 -7.16
C PRO A 73 0.19 -12.36 -5.76
N ASN A 74 -0.48 -11.65 -4.85
CA ASN A 74 -0.75 -12.16 -3.52
C ASN A 74 -1.51 -13.49 -3.61
N PRO A 75 -1.13 -14.50 -2.80
CA PRO A 75 -1.86 -15.75 -2.78
C PRO A 75 -3.28 -15.57 -2.26
N PRO A 76 -4.20 -16.52 -2.56
CA PRO A 76 -5.52 -16.54 -1.94
C PRO A 76 -5.45 -16.53 -0.40
N ASN A 77 -6.47 -15.98 0.23
CA ASN A 77 -6.53 -15.85 1.70
C ASN A 77 -6.36 -17.19 2.43
N ASP A 78 -6.82 -18.30 1.87
CA ASP A 78 -6.66 -19.63 2.46
C ASP A 78 -5.18 -20.02 2.60
N VAL A 79 -4.37 -19.71 1.57
CA VAL A 79 -2.92 -19.95 1.59
C VAL A 79 -2.22 -19.02 2.59
N ILE A 80 -2.65 -17.76 2.70
CA ILE A 80 -2.14 -16.82 3.70
C ILE A 80 -2.47 -17.31 5.12
N ASN A 81 -3.69 -17.78 5.34
CA ASN A 81 -4.14 -18.33 6.61
C ASN A 81 -3.42 -19.63 6.96
N ASP A 82 -3.09 -20.46 5.97
CA ASP A 82 -2.28 -21.66 6.15
C ASP A 82 -0.84 -21.32 6.58
N ILE A 83 -0.22 -20.30 5.97
CA ILE A 83 1.08 -19.75 6.42
C ILE A 83 1.00 -19.27 7.87
N LYS A 84 0.00 -18.44 8.19
CA LYS A 84 -0.21 -17.92 9.57
C LYS A 84 -0.38 -19.07 10.56
N SER A 85 -1.20 -20.05 10.21
CA SER A 85 -1.49 -21.22 11.06
C SER A 85 -0.26 -22.07 11.30
N ALA A 86 0.55 -22.33 10.26
CA ALA A 86 1.81 -23.05 10.38
C ALA A 86 2.81 -22.33 11.30
N ILE A 87 2.86 -21.00 11.26
CA ILE A 87 3.69 -20.18 12.15
C ILE A 87 3.24 -20.33 13.60
N PHE A 88 1.95 -20.11 13.89
CA PHE A 88 1.47 -20.19 15.27
C PHE A 88 1.56 -21.61 15.84
N ASN A 89 1.32 -22.63 15.02
CA ASN A 89 1.55 -24.02 15.39
C ASN A 89 3.02 -24.25 15.78
N PHE A 90 3.98 -23.76 14.98
CA PHE A 90 5.40 -23.86 15.31
C PHE A 90 5.76 -23.10 16.60
N ILE A 91 5.27 -21.87 16.77
CA ILE A 91 5.53 -21.04 17.94
C ILE A 91 5.05 -21.72 19.23
N TRP A 92 3.86 -22.33 19.20
CA TRP A 92 3.24 -22.94 20.38
C TRP A 92 3.40 -24.46 20.50
N ASP A 93 4.17 -25.08 19.60
CA ASP A 93 4.34 -26.54 19.56
C ASP A 93 3.00 -27.29 19.43
N GLY A 94 2.10 -26.78 18.60
CA GLY A 94 0.75 -27.31 18.44
C GLY A 94 -0.18 -27.10 19.63
N LYS A 95 0.29 -26.42 20.69
CA LYS A 95 -0.53 -26.11 21.87
C LYS A 95 -1.34 -24.83 21.64
N PRO A 96 -2.40 -24.59 22.44
CA PRO A 96 -3.14 -23.34 22.39
C PRO A 96 -2.26 -22.12 22.65
N ASP A 97 -2.59 -21.02 21.97
CA ASP A 97 -1.91 -19.73 22.12
C ASP A 97 -2.00 -19.23 23.57
N LYS A 98 -0.86 -19.04 24.23
CA LYS A 98 -0.84 -18.52 25.62
C LYS A 98 -0.81 -17.00 25.70
N ILE A 99 -0.37 -16.34 24.64
CA ILE A 99 -0.28 -14.88 24.52
C ILE A 99 -1.08 -14.46 23.29
N LYS A 100 -1.83 -13.36 23.41
CA LYS A 100 -2.58 -12.79 22.28
C LYS A 100 -1.61 -12.53 21.10
N ARG A 101 -2.03 -12.93 19.90
CA ARG A 101 -1.22 -12.77 18.67
C ARG A 101 -0.79 -11.32 18.41
N THR A 102 -1.69 -10.38 18.69
CA THR A 102 -1.42 -8.94 18.58
C THR A 102 -0.30 -8.47 19.50
N GLN A 103 -0.18 -9.05 20.69
CA GLN A 103 0.89 -8.78 21.65
C GLN A 103 2.24 -9.36 21.17
N LEU A 104 2.24 -10.57 20.62
CA LEU A 104 3.48 -11.20 20.11
C LEU A 104 4.16 -10.40 18.99
N ILE A 105 3.37 -9.72 18.16
CA ILE A 105 3.85 -8.90 17.04
C ILE A 105 4.54 -7.61 17.51
N GLN A 106 4.19 -7.10 18.70
CA GLN A 106 4.72 -5.83 19.20
C GLN A 106 6.24 -5.86 19.41
N SER A 107 6.83 -4.67 19.53
CA SER A 107 8.23 -4.50 19.91
C SER A 107 8.53 -5.13 21.27
N VAL A 108 9.80 -5.44 21.52
CA VAL A 108 10.25 -5.96 22.82
C VAL A 108 9.96 -4.94 23.94
N GLU A 109 10.13 -3.66 23.66
CA GLU A 109 9.79 -2.54 24.55
C GLU A 109 8.32 -2.53 24.96
N ASN A 110 7.43 -2.90 24.03
CA ASN A 110 5.99 -2.98 24.27
C ASN A 110 5.57 -4.38 24.79
N GLY A 111 6.51 -5.19 25.29
CA GLY A 111 6.25 -6.52 25.85
C GLY A 111 5.92 -7.59 24.81
N GLY A 112 6.25 -7.38 23.54
CA GLY A 112 6.14 -8.36 22.46
C GLY A 112 7.45 -9.09 22.17
N ILE A 113 7.45 -9.95 21.15
CA ILE A 113 8.68 -10.64 20.67
C ILE A 113 9.04 -10.26 19.23
N GLN A 114 8.38 -9.23 18.68
CA GLN A 114 8.49 -8.84 17.28
C GLN A 114 8.25 -10.01 16.32
N LEU A 115 7.20 -10.81 16.57
CA LEU A 115 6.83 -11.89 15.65
C LEU A 115 6.38 -11.28 14.32
N THR A 116 6.85 -11.84 13.20
CA THR A 116 6.49 -11.31 11.87
C THR A 116 4.98 -11.41 11.61
N ASN A 117 4.33 -10.26 11.45
CA ASN A 117 2.97 -10.20 10.91
C ASN A 117 3.01 -10.48 9.39
N ILE A 118 2.30 -11.51 8.94
CA ILE A 118 2.33 -11.95 7.54
C ILE A 118 1.65 -10.95 6.59
N ASP A 119 0.59 -10.27 7.01
CA ASP A 119 -0.06 -9.25 6.19
C ASP A 119 0.89 -8.05 5.99
N SER A 120 1.53 -7.59 7.07
CA SER A 120 2.54 -6.52 6.99
C SER A 120 3.76 -6.94 6.17
N PHE A 121 4.17 -8.21 6.26
CA PHE A 121 5.27 -8.76 5.47
C PHE A 121 4.94 -8.80 3.97
N LEU A 122 3.74 -9.24 3.60
CA LEU A 122 3.26 -9.20 2.20
C LEU A 122 3.20 -7.75 1.70
N ASN A 123 2.63 -6.84 2.48
CA ASN A 123 2.57 -5.42 2.13
C ASN A 123 3.98 -4.84 1.93
N ALA A 124 4.94 -5.15 2.80
CA ALA A 124 6.32 -4.70 2.67
C ALA A 124 7.00 -5.23 1.39
N ILE A 125 6.77 -6.51 1.05
CA ILE A 125 7.27 -7.10 -0.19
C ILE A 125 6.71 -6.35 -1.41
N LYS A 126 5.40 -6.09 -1.43
CA LYS A 126 4.74 -5.33 -2.51
C LYS A 126 5.23 -3.88 -2.59
N CYS A 127 5.38 -3.21 -1.45
CA CYS A 127 5.93 -1.85 -1.38
C CYS A 127 7.37 -1.76 -1.89
N SER A 128 8.15 -2.85 -1.83
CA SER A 128 9.50 -2.87 -2.40
C SER A 128 9.51 -2.59 -3.91
N TRP A 129 8.44 -2.94 -4.64
CA TRP A 129 8.28 -2.61 -6.06
C TRP A 129 8.04 -1.13 -6.30
N VAL A 130 7.30 -0.47 -5.40
CA VAL A 130 7.14 1.00 -5.44
C VAL A 130 8.49 1.67 -5.27
N LYS A 131 9.28 1.23 -4.28
CA LYS A 131 10.65 1.76 -4.09
C LYS A 131 11.51 1.58 -5.36
N ARG A 132 11.49 0.40 -5.97
CA ARG A 132 12.21 0.12 -7.23
C ARG A 132 11.72 0.96 -8.41
N TYR A 133 10.42 1.26 -8.44
CA TYR A 133 9.82 2.09 -9.48
C TYR A 133 10.23 3.56 -9.34
N LEU A 134 10.15 4.10 -8.12
CA LEU A 134 10.51 5.49 -7.80
C LEU A 134 12.02 5.76 -7.87
N ASP A 135 12.84 4.71 -7.85
CA ASP A 135 14.28 4.84 -8.04
C ASP A 135 14.59 5.31 -9.48
N ASN A 136 15.10 6.53 -9.60
CA ASN A 136 15.45 7.16 -10.87
C ASN A 136 16.67 6.52 -11.56
N THR A 137 17.50 5.80 -10.81
CA THR A 137 18.67 5.10 -11.35
C THR A 137 18.29 3.77 -12.02
N ASN A 138 17.10 3.24 -11.71
CA ASN A 138 16.62 1.98 -12.28
C ASN A 138 16.11 2.16 -13.71
N THR A 139 16.85 1.60 -14.66
CA THR A 139 16.57 1.63 -16.11
C THR A 139 15.89 0.36 -16.64
N SER A 140 15.39 -0.51 -15.75
CA SER A 140 14.79 -1.78 -16.14
C SER A 140 13.58 -1.61 -17.06
N LYS A 141 13.48 -2.43 -18.11
CA LYS A 141 12.41 -2.35 -19.12
C LYS A 141 10.99 -2.51 -18.55
N TRP A 142 10.82 -3.28 -17.47
CA TRP A 142 9.53 -3.44 -16.81
C TRP A 142 8.97 -2.11 -16.28
N LYS A 143 9.83 -1.14 -15.94
CA LYS A 143 9.44 0.19 -15.48
C LYS A 143 8.69 0.97 -16.56
N LEU A 144 9.10 0.84 -17.83
CA LEU A 144 8.45 1.50 -18.97
C LEU A 144 6.98 1.07 -19.12
N PHE A 145 6.68 -0.20 -18.83
CA PHE A 145 5.32 -0.73 -18.89
C PHE A 145 4.42 -0.05 -17.86
N TYR A 146 4.87 0.00 -16.59
CA TYR A 146 4.10 0.67 -15.54
C TYR A 146 4.06 2.18 -15.72
N GLN A 147 5.13 2.82 -16.20
CA GLN A 147 5.11 4.24 -16.56
C GLN A 147 4.03 4.55 -17.59
N LYS A 148 3.88 3.71 -18.62
CA LYS A 148 2.81 3.90 -19.62
C LYS A 148 1.41 3.82 -19.00
N ILE A 149 1.21 2.96 -18.00
CA ILE A 149 -0.06 2.83 -17.27
C ILE A 149 -0.28 4.03 -16.35
N LEU A 150 0.69 4.31 -15.48
CA LEU A 150 0.60 5.31 -14.41
C LEU A 150 0.66 6.76 -14.92
N LYS A 151 1.28 7.03 -16.08
CA LYS A 151 1.33 8.37 -16.68
C LYS A 151 -0.07 8.96 -16.93
N LYS A 152 -1.08 8.13 -17.16
CA LYS A 152 -2.49 8.56 -17.29
C LYS A 152 -3.07 9.13 -15.98
N TYR A 153 -2.43 8.84 -14.85
CA TYR A 153 -2.88 9.14 -13.50
C TYR A 153 -1.85 9.95 -12.69
N GLY A 154 -0.89 10.60 -13.34
CA GLY A 154 0.11 11.44 -12.68
C GLY A 154 1.40 10.72 -12.30
N ASP A 155 1.64 9.54 -12.85
CA ASP A 155 2.89 8.78 -12.72
C ASP A 155 3.27 8.51 -11.25
N SER A 156 4.40 9.04 -10.77
CA SER A 156 4.88 8.86 -9.41
C SER A 156 3.97 9.48 -8.35
N LEU A 157 3.14 10.47 -8.73
CA LEU A 157 2.23 11.18 -7.83
C LEU A 157 1.24 10.22 -7.13
N ILE A 158 0.89 9.11 -7.79
CA ILE A 158 0.02 8.07 -7.23
C ILE A 158 0.56 7.51 -5.91
N PHE A 159 1.89 7.50 -5.73
CA PHE A 159 2.52 7.00 -4.52
C PHE A 159 2.66 8.06 -3.41
N GLU A 160 2.33 9.30 -3.70
CA GLU A 160 2.33 10.37 -2.70
C GLU A 160 0.89 10.66 -2.21
N CYS A 161 -0.13 10.42 -3.03
CA CYS A 161 -1.52 10.72 -2.70
C CYS A 161 -2.21 9.62 -1.85
N ASN A 162 -3.39 9.95 -1.30
CA ASN A 162 -4.23 9.03 -0.55
C ASN A 162 -5.23 8.38 -1.51
N ILE A 163 -4.83 7.36 -2.27
CA ILE A 163 -5.70 6.74 -3.27
C ILE A 163 -6.82 5.91 -2.61
N SER A 164 -7.98 5.82 -3.29
CA SER A 164 -9.06 4.91 -2.92
C SER A 164 -8.94 3.56 -3.64
N ASN A 165 -9.58 2.52 -3.11
CA ASN A 165 -9.66 1.22 -3.78
C ASN A 165 -10.32 1.32 -5.17
N THR A 166 -11.27 2.26 -5.36
CA THR A 166 -11.88 2.50 -6.67
C THR A 166 -10.85 2.90 -7.72
N ILE A 167 -9.95 3.83 -7.39
CA ILE A 167 -8.86 4.25 -8.28
C ILE A 167 -7.88 3.10 -8.52
N VAL A 168 -7.57 2.29 -7.49
CA VAL A 168 -6.71 1.12 -7.65
C VAL A 168 -7.28 0.18 -8.71
N HIS A 169 -8.58 -0.11 -8.67
CA HIS A 169 -9.24 -0.93 -9.68
C HIS A 169 -9.26 -0.29 -11.07
N GLU A 170 -9.43 1.04 -11.17
CA GLU A 170 -9.35 1.76 -12.45
C GLU A 170 -7.94 1.71 -13.08
N ILE A 171 -6.89 1.83 -12.26
CA ILE A 171 -5.48 1.77 -12.71
C ILE A 171 -5.09 0.34 -13.09
N ALA A 172 -5.50 -0.64 -12.27
CA ALA A 172 -5.00 -2.02 -12.31
C ALA A 172 -6.04 -3.05 -12.78
N ASN A 173 -7.06 -2.62 -13.55
CA ASN A 173 -8.24 -3.42 -13.93
C ASN A 173 -7.93 -4.87 -14.39
N GLU A 174 -6.88 -5.07 -15.20
CA GLU A 174 -6.46 -6.40 -15.68
C GLU A 174 -5.16 -6.91 -15.03
N ASN A 175 -4.54 -6.15 -14.13
CA ASN A 175 -3.24 -6.49 -13.56
C ASN A 175 -3.34 -6.66 -12.05
N ILE A 176 -3.61 -7.89 -11.63
CA ILE A 176 -3.76 -8.27 -10.21
C ILE A 176 -2.50 -7.90 -9.42
N PHE A 177 -1.31 -8.13 -9.99
CA PHE A 177 -0.06 -7.80 -9.33
C PHE A 177 0.09 -6.29 -9.06
N LEU A 178 -0.25 -5.44 -10.03
CA LEU A 178 -0.22 -3.99 -9.84
C LEU A 178 -1.27 -3.55 -8.81
N SER A 179 -2.45 -4.18 -8.81
CA SER A 179 -3.48 -3.95 -7.80
C SER A 179 -2.97 -4.24 -6.40
N ASP A 180 -2.25 -5.36 -6.21
CA ASP A 180 -1.62 -5.71 -4.94
C ASP A 180 -0.57 -4.67 -4.51
N VAL A 181 0.26 -4.20 -5.45
CA VAL A 181 1.29 -3.18 -5.18
C VAL A 181 0.68 -1.85 -4.74
N LEU A 182 -0.34 -1.37 -5.46
CA LEU A 182 -1.02 -0.12 -5.13
C LEU A 182 -1.80 -0.21 -3.80
N SER A 183 -2.49 -1.33 -3.56
CA SER A 183 -3.22 -1.57 -2.32
C SER A 183 -2.27 -1.62 -1.12
N ALA A 184 -1.19 -2.40 -1.22
CA ALA A 184 -0.18 -2.49 -0.17
C ALA A 184 0.45 -1.13 0.17
N TRP A 185 0.74 -0.33 -0.86
CA TRP A 185 1.29 1.02 -0.65
C TRP A 185 0.29 1.96 0.02
N SER A 186 -0.98 1.92 -0.39
CA SER A 186 -2.07 2.68 0.24
C SER A 186 -2.19 2.31 1.72
N ASP A 187 -2.21 1.02 2.04
CA ASP A 187 -2.33 0.53 3.43
C ASP A 187 -1.15 0.98 4.29
N VAL A 188 0.08 0.86 3.79
CA VAL A 188 1.28 1.25 4.54
C VAL A 188 1.33 2.77 4.74
N THR A 189 1.07 3.56 3.71
CA THR A 189 1.12 5.02 3.81
C THR A 189 -0.01 5.59 4.66
N HIS A 190 -1.20 5.00 4.63
CA HIS A 190 -2.30 5.39 5.51
C HIS A 190 -1.92 5.28 7.00
N ASN A 191 -1.23 4.19 7.36
CA ASN A 191 -0.77 3.97 8.73
C ASN A 191 0.34 4.95 9.15
N LEU A 192 1.18 5.40 8.20
CA LEU A 192 2.28 6.35 8.43
C LEU A 192 1.86 7.83 8.47
N LYS A 193 0.76 8.20 7.79
CA LYS A 193 0.26 9.60 7.70
C LYS A 193 -0.18 10.19 9.05
N THR A 194 -0.20 9.40 10.11
CA THR A 194 -0.37 9.89 11.49
C THR A 194 0.81 10.73 11.99
N GLN A 195 1.95 10.81 11.27
CA GLN A 195 3.19 11.37 11.80
C GLN A 195 3.85 12.52 11.00
N THR A 196 3.38 12.92 9.82
CA THR A 196 4.07 13.99 9.03
C THR A 196 3.15 15.01 8.38
N SER A 197 3.50 16.30 8.54
CA SER A 197 2.90 17.47 7.90
C SER A 197 3.26 17.55 6.41
N SER A 198 2.82 16.58 5.63
CA SER A 198 3.00 16.59 4.18
C SER A 198 1.89 17.43 3.50
N LYS A 199 2.29 18.24 2.52
CA LYS A 199 1.37 19.02 1.67
C LYS A 199 0.29 18.11 1.09
N THR A 200 -0.97 18.53 1.12
CA THR A 200 -2.08 17.69 0.64
C THR A 200 -2.09 17.71 -0.89
N ILE A 201 -1.96 16.53 -1.51
CA ILE A 201 -2.02 16.39 -2.96
C ILE A 201 -3.46 16.49 -3.45
N LEU A 202 -3.66 17.22 -4.55
CA LEU A 202 -4.96 17.45 -5.18
C LEU A 202 -5.50 16.22 -5.89
N TRP A 203 -4.63 15.56 -6.66
CA TRP A 203 -5.07 14.61 -7.67
C TRP A 203 -5.15 13.17 -7.14
N ASN A 204 -6.12 12.42 -7.66
CA ASN A 204 -6.38 11.02 -7.30
C ASN A 204 -6.46 10.79 -5.78
N ASN A 205 -6.88 11.80 -5.03
CA ASN A 205 -6.95 11.76 -3.59
C ASN A 205 -8.38 11.44 -3.14
N LYS A 206 -8.57 10.35 -2.40
CA LYS A 206 -9.86 9.87 -1.90
C LYS A 206 -10.58 10.90 -1.02
N ASP A 207 -9.81 11.78 -0.38
CA ASP A 207 -10.36 12.82 0.47
C ASP A 207 -10.94 13.97 -0.37
N ILE A 208 -10.41 14.20 -1.59
CA ILE A 208 -10.85 15.26 -2.53
C ILE A 208 -11.67 14.63 -3.66
N THR A 209 -12.98 14.53 -3.45
CA THR A 209 -13.91 13.93 -4.41
C THR A 209 -15.10 14.85 -4.71
N SER A 210 -15.70 14.63 -5.87
CA SER A 210 -17.03 15.15 -6.21
C SER A 210 -17.86 14.00 -6.78
N ASN A 211 -19.05 13.78 -6.22
CA ASN A 211 -19.91 12.64 -6.55
C ASN A 211 -19.15 11.29 -6.50
N ASN A 212 -18.35 11.07 -5.45
CA ASN A 212 -17.50 9.88 -5.25
C ASN A 212 -16.43 9.64 -6.34
N LYS A 213 -16.18 10.61 -7.22
CA LYS A 213 -15.09 10.56 -8.20
C LYS A 213 -13.96 11.49 -7.78
N THR A 214 -12.73 11.01 -7.90
CA THR A 214 -11.53 11.82 -7.68
C THR A 214 -11.21 12.68 -8.90
N PHE A 215 -10.44 13.74 -8.67
CA PHE A 215 -10.00 14.64 -9.73
C PHE A 215 -8.64 14.23 -10.29
N PHE A 216 -8.49 14.32 -11.60
CA PHE A 216 -7.20 14.34 -12.27
C PHE A 216 -7.30 15.21 -13.54
N TYR A 217 -6.88 16.47 -13.45
CA TYR A 217 -6.85 17.38 -14.59
C TYR A 217 -5.43 17.41 -15.18
N LYS A 218 -5.22 16.63 -16.25
CA LYS A 218 -3.91 16.48 -16.89
C LYS A 218 -3.24 17.82 -17.25
N ASP A 219 -3.98 18.75 -17.86
CA ASP A 219 -3.46 20.08 -18.21
C ASP A 219 -2.98 20.88 -16.98
N TRP A 220 -3.72 20.81 -15.86
CA TRP A 220 -3.32 21.49 -14.63
C TRP A 220 -2.09 20.82 -13.97
N PHE A 221 -2.04 19.50 -14.01
CA PHE A 221 -0.90 18.73 -13.52
C PHE A 221 0.38 19.03 -14.32
N GLU A 222 0.29 19.11 -15.65
CA GLU A 222 1.41 19.47 -16.54
C GLU A 222 1.90 20.90 -16.31
N ARG A 223 1.04 21.80 -15.82
CA ARG A 223 1.37 23.16 -15.33
C ARG A 223 1.91 23.19 -13.91
N SER A 224 2.26 22.04 -13.34
CA SER A 224 2.83 21.90 -11.99
C SER A 224 1.90 22.30 -10.84
N ILE A 225 0.58 22.32 -11.06
CA ILE A 225 -0.42 22.43 -9.99
C ILE A 225 -0.63 21.04 -9.41
N LYS A 226 -0.22 20.81 -8.14
CA LYS A 226 -0.20 19.50 -7.49
C LYS A 226 -0.78 19.49 -6.08
N TYR A 227 -0.64 20.59 -5.34
CA TYR A 227 -0.95 20.67 -3.91
C TYR A 227 -2.07 21.65 -3.60
N VAL A 228 -2.82 21.38 -2.54
CA VAL A 228 -3.87 22.28 -2.02
C VAL A 228 -3.31 23.67 -1.70
N ASP A 229 -2.08 23.75 -1.17
CA ASP A 229 -1.41 25.01 -0.82
C ASP A 229 -1.19 25.95 -2.02
N GLN A 230 -1.26 25.44 -3.24
CA GLN A 230 -1.15 26.26 -4.45
C GLN A 230 -2.49 26.93 -4.83
N LEU A 231 -3.60 26.44 -4.27
CA LEU A 231 -4.94 26.98 -4.51
C LEU A 231 -5.49 27.72 -3.28
N TYR A 232 -4.97 27.41 -2.08
CA TYR A 232 -5.46 27.91 -0.80
C TYR A 232 -4.35 28.58 0.01
N ASP A 233 -4.59 29.81 0.45
CA ASP A 233 -3.68 30.53 1.34
C ASP A 233 -4.12 30.36 2.80
N TYR A 234 -3.36 29.56 3.54
CA TYR A 234 -3.63 29.26 4.95
C TYR A 234 -3.50 30.47 5.89
N ARG A 235 -2.82 31.56 5.48
CA ARG A 235 -2.63 32.75 6.31
C ARG A 235 -3.91 33.57 6.38
N ILE A 236 -4.54 33.76 5.21
CA ILE A 236 -5.82 34.48 5.08
C ILE A 236 -7.03 33.54 5.16
N LYS A 237 -6.79 32.22 5.13
CA LYS A 237 -7.79 31.15 5.14
C LYS A 237 -8.77 31.20 3.96
N ASP A 238 -8.28 31.60 2.79
CA ASP A 238 -9.10 31.74 1.59
C ASP A 238 -8.39 31.17 0.34
N PHE A 239 -9.17 30.90 -0.70
CA PHE A 239 -8.67 30.45 -2.00
C PHE A 239 -8.22 31.64 -2.85
N TYR A 240 -7.21 31.42 -3.69
CA TYR A 240 -6.88 32.41 -4.73
C TYR A 240 -8.05 32.57 -5.70
N SER A 241 -8.24 33.75 -6.30
CA SER A 241 -9.26 33.90 -7.35
C SER A 241 -8.89 33.05 -8.57
N PHE A 242 -9.88 32.69 -9.39
CA PHE A 242 -9.61 31.97 -10.64
C PHE A 242 -8.69 32.77 -11.58
N ASP A 243 -8.83 34.10 -11.61
CA ASP A 243 -7.97 34.99 -12.38
C ASP A 243 -6.52 34.92 -11.91
N ASN A 244 -6.28 34.85 -10.59
CA ASN A 244 -4.94 34.67 -10.05
C ASN A 244 -4.34 33.32 -10.47
N ILE A 245 -5.14 32.23 -10.45
CA ILE A 245 -4.68 30.91 -10.90
C ILE A 245 -4.35 30.94 -12.40
N CYS A 246 -5.19 31.58 -13.22
CA CYS A 246 -4.93 31.77 -14.64
C CYS A 246 -3.65 32.58 -14.88
N TYR A 247 -3.44 33.66 -14.12
CA TYR A 247 -2.25 34.50 -14.23
C TYR A 247 -0.97 33.75 -13.85
N ILE A 248 -0.97 33.02 -12.73
CA ILE A 248 0.21 32.35 -12.19
C ILE A 248 0.60 31.11 -13.02
N TYR A 249 -0.39 30.31 -13.44
CA TYR A 249 -0.15 29.00 -14.07
C TYR A 249 -0.50 28.95 -15.57
N GLY A 250 -1.03 30.03 -16.12
CA GLY A 250 -1.42 30.14 -17.53
C GLY A 250 -2.59 29.22 -17.92
N THR A 251 -3.47 28.86 -16.98
CA THR A 251 -4.60 27.96 -17.26
C THR A 251 -5.63 28.62 -18.18
N SER A 252 -6.33 27.81 -18.99
CA SER A 252 -7.42 28.32 -19.85
C SER A 252 -8.56 28.94 -19.04
N SER A 253 -9.08 30.09 -19.50
CA SER A 253 -10.25 30.76 -18.93
C SER A 253 -11.50 29.87 -18.91
N ASN A 254 -11.60 28.89 -19.82
CA ASN A 254 -12.70 27.92 -19.89
C ASN A 254 -12.67 26.90 -18.74
N HIS A 255 -11.65 26.91 -17.88
CA HIS A 255 -11.55 26.02 -16.72
C HIS A 255 -12.25 26.55 -15.45
N PHE A 256 -13.01 27.65 -15.55
CA PHE A 256 -13.75 28.24 -14.43
C PHE A 256 -14.56 27.20 -13.64
N LEU A 257 -15.44 26.42 -14.30
CA LEU A 257 -16.25 25.41 -13.61
C LEU A 257 -15.41 24.30 -12.96
N LYS A 258 -14.29 23.90 -13.58
CA LYS A 258 -13.36 22.91 -13.03
C LYS A 258 -12.76 23.43 -11.72
N TYR A 259 -12.36 24.69 -11.70
CA TYR A 259 -11.80 25.34 -10.52
C TYR A 259 -12.80 25.39 -9.37
N TYR A 260 -14.00 25.91 -9.60
CA TYR A 260 -15.01 26.06 -8.54
C TYR A 260 -15.50 24.70 -8.01
N THR A 261 -15.58 23.68 -8.87
CA THR A 261 -15.88 22.32 -8.42
C THR A 261 -14.77 21.77 -7.51
N LEU A 262 -13.51 21.99 -7.88
CA LEU A 262 -12.35 21.52 -7.13
C LEU A 262 -12.25 22.21 -5.75
N ILE A 263 -12.34 23.55 -5.69
CA ILE A 263 -12.26 24.26 -4.40
C ILE A 263 -13.42 23.89 -3.49
N LYS A 264 -14.62 23.67 -4.02
CA LYS A 264 -15.78 23.21 -3.22
C LYS A 264 -15.45 21.89 -2.52
N SER A 265 -14.85 20.93 -3.23
CA SER A 265 -14.42 19.66 -2.64
C SER A 265 -13.29 19.84 -1.61
N ILE A 266 -12.34 20.75 -1.85
CA ILE A 266 -11.25 21.04 -0.90
C ILE A 266 -11.78 21.69 0.37
N SER A 267 -12.72 22.64 0.28
CA SER A 267 -13.31 23.34 1.43
C SER A 267 -13.93 22.37 2.43
N ILE A 268 -14.57 21.31 1.94
CA ILE A 268 -15.15 20.25 2.80
C ILE A 268 -14.07 19.63 3.68
N ILE A 269 -12.90 19.31 3.11
CA ILE A 269 -11.80 18.67 3.85
C ILE A 269 -11.16 19.62 4.84
N LEU A 270 -10.93 20.88 4.44
CA LEU A 270 -10.34 21.90 5.32
C LEU A 270 -11.23 22.12 6.56
N ASN A 271 -12.55 22.11 6.38
CA ASN A 271 -13.52 22.17 7.47
C ASN A 271 -13.52 20.90 8.34
N LEU A 272 -13.39 19.72 7.74
CA LEU A 272 -13.31 18.47 8.52
C LEU A 272 -12.03 18.38 9.36
N LYS A 273 -10.89 18.83 8.82
CA LYS A 273 -9.62 18.87 9.55
C LYS A 273 -9.66 19.86 10.71
N SER A 274 -10.28 21.02 10.55
CA SER A 274 -10.44 21.98 11.66
C SER A 274 -11.30 21.39 12.78
N ILE A 275 -12.37 20.65 12.46
CA ILE A 275 -13.21 19.94 13.44
C ILE A 275 -12.44 18.82 14.15
N GLN A 276 -11.64 18.02 13.44
CA GLN A 276 -10.83 16.95 14.04
C GLN A 276 -9.75 17.47 15.00
N ILE A 277 -9.10 18.58 14.65
CA ILE A 277 -8.13 19.25 15.54
C ILE A 277 -8.83 19.70 16.82
N ILE A 278 -10.03 20.29 16.71
CA ILE A 278 -10.84 20.70 17.85
C ILE A 278 -11.19 19.49 18.73
N HIS A 279 -11.64 18.38 18.14
CA HIS A 279 -11.97 17.16 18.89
C HIS A 279 -10.76 16.53 19.61
N LEU A 280 -9.59 16.51 18.95
CA LEU A 280 -8.33 16.03 19.56
C LEU A 280 -7.85 16.92 20.71
N MET A 281 -8.06 18.24 20.61
CA MET A 281 -7.77 19.17 21.70
C MET A 281 -8.72 18.94 22.89
N TYR A 282 -10.00 18.67 22.64
CA TYR A 282 -10.95 18.34 23.71
C TYR A 282 -10.69 16.98 24.36
N SER A 283 -10.34 15.94 23.58
CA SER A 283 -10.00 14.62 24.15
C SER A 283 -8.74 14.64 25.01
N ASN A 284 -7.73 15.43 24.62
CA ASN A 284 -6.51 15.61 25.42
C ASN A 284 -6.73 16.45 26.69
N ASN A 285 -7.71 17.36 26.70
CA ASN A 285 -8.08 18.14 27.88
C ASN A 285 -8.91 17.34 28.90
N ILE A 286 -9.65 16.31 28.46
CA ILE A 286 -10.38 15.41 29.38
C ILE A 286 -9.38 14.52 30.16
N CYS A 287 -8.29 14.08 29.53
CA CYS A 287 -7.24 13.30 30.21
C CYS A 287 -6.39 14.11 31.20
N ARG A 288 -6.37 15.46 31.11
CA ARG A 288 -5.62 16.33 32.05
C ARG A 288 -6.43 16.81 33.26
N LYS A 289 -7.73 16.51 33.34
CA LYS A 289 -8.58 16.89 34.49
C LYS A 289 -8.69 15.79 35.57
N HIS A 290 -7.94 14.69 35.45
CA HIS A 290 -7.88 13.60 36.44
C HIS A 290 -6.45 13.28 36.88
N THR A 291 -5.66 14.32 37.14
CA THR A 291 -4.40 14.28 37.91
C THR A 291 -4.42 15.45 38.88
#